data_AF-A0A519RFN8-F1
#
_entry.id   AF-A0A519RFN8-F1
#
_cell.length_a   1.000
_cell.length_b   1.000
_cell.length_c   1.000
_cell.angle_alpha   90.00
_cell.angle_beta   90.00
_cell.angle_gamma   90.00
#
_symmetry.space_group_name_H-M   'P 1'
#
loop_
_entity.id
_entity.type
_entity.pdbx_description
1 polymer ?
#
loop_
_entity_poly.entity_id
_entity_poly.type
_entity_poly.pdbx_seq_one_letter_code
_entity_poly.pdbx_strand_id
1 'polypeptide(L)'
;MTPLTTSAPLLETTAILSNSHTIQAELAWLEAIIDTRLKLYFQTESEYETIEEVLPPDLSADASPYGRLVRAQAFAASDRLVLILALAPHVRPQLLDYFFVRNTAYDRGFTEFGGVKGKNHGGFLPTGETALFLLAGDDLARRIALQTHLLHESALFRQNILRLEVADPQEPALSGPLALTPDYVAYLTTGEQSKPNFSPDFPASLVRTTMAWDDLVVDYQIMSEILEIKAWIEHGDTILGDAHLKKYLKPGYRALFYGPPGTGKSLTAGLLGYSTGLDVYKIDLSMVVSKYIGETEKNLGRVFDMAQNRRWIL
;
A
#
# COMPACT_ATOMS: atom_id res chain seq x y z
N MET A 1 22.38 -10.08 -46.68
CA MET A 1 22.09 -8.75 -46.12
C MET A 1 20.62 -8.73 -45.73
N THR A 2 20.31 -9.27 -44.56
CA THR A 2 18.98 -9.19 -43.93
C THR A 2 18.95 -7.90 -43.12
N PRO A 3 17.96 -7.01 -43.27
CA PRO A 3 17.92 -5.78 -42.51
C PRO A 3 17.61 -6.11 -41.04
N LEU A 4 18.35 -5.44 -40.17
CA LEU A 4 18.18 -5.42 -38.73
C LEU A 4 16.72 -5.12 -38.38
N THR A 5 16.10 -6.01 -37.63
CA THR A 5 14.88 -5.74 -36.87
C THR A 5 15.11 -4.52 -36.00
N THR A 6 14.43 -3.43 -36.36
CA THR A 6 14.20 -2.25 -35.54
C THR A 6 13.72 -2.69 -34.15
N SER A 7 14.55 -2.46 -33.15
CA SER A 7 14.19 -2.56 -31.74
C SER A 7 13.00 -1.63 -31.48
N ALA A 8 11.86 -2.19 -31.09
CA ALA A 8 10.77 -1.39 -30.53
C ALA A 8 11.31 -0.57 -29.35
N PRO A 9 11.02 0.74 -29.26
CA PRO A 9 11.44 1.52 -28.10
C PRO A 9 10.79 0.92 -26.86
N LEU A 10 11.57 0.77 -25.77
CA LEU A 10 11.06 0.42 -24.45
C LEU A 10 9.88 1.37 -24.17
N LEU A 11 8.68 0.80 -24.09
CA LEU A 11 7.41 1.54 -24.10
C LEU A 11 7.30 2.43 -22.86
N GLU A 12 7.62 3.72 -22.99
CA GLU A 12 7.14 4.77 -22.11
C GLU A 12 5.62 4.83 -22.27
N THR A 13 4.89 4.13 -21.39
CA THR A 13 3.44 4.24 -21.36
C THR A 13 3.06 5.64 -20.89
N THR A 14 1.91 6.15 -21.34
CA THR A 14 1.38 7.46 -20.91
C THR A 14 1.27 7.55 -19.38
N ALA A 15 1.05 6.42 -18.71
CA ALA A 15 0.98 6.33 -17.26
C ALA A 15 2.35 6.54 -16.58
N ILE A 16 3.44 5.96 -17.11
CA ILE A 16 4.80 6.14 -16.59
C ILE A 16 5.19 7.62 -16.67
N LEU A 17 4.98 8.25 -17.84
CA LEU A 17 5.32 9.66 -18.05
C LEU A 17 4.51 10.60 -17.14
N SER A 18 3.21 10.34 -16.98
CA SER A 18 2.39 11.13 -16.07
C SER A 18 2.83 10.95 -14.61
N ASN A 19 3.13 9.73 -14.18
CA ASN A 19 3.64 9.47 -12.83
C ASN A 19 5.00 10.10 -12.59
N SER A 20 5.92 10.05 -13.56
CA SER A 20 7.28 10.56 -13.36
C SER A 20 7.28 12.06 -13.08
N HIS A 21 6.43 12.83 -13.76
CA HIS A 21 6.29 14.26 -13.47
C HIS A 21 5.75 14.52 -12.05
N THR A 22 4.68 13.82 -11.65
CA THR A 22 4.09 13.95 -10.31
C THR A 22 5.08 13.54 -9.22
N ILE A 23 5.75 12.40 -9.38
CA ILE A 23 6.76 11.90 -8.44
C ILE A 23 7.96 12.85 -8.38
N GLN A 24 8.39 13.42 -9.51
CA GLN A 24 9.49 14.38 -9.51
C GLN A 24 9.15 15.63 -8.70
N ALA A 25 7.93 16.15 -8.81
CA ALA A 25 7.47 17.29 -8.01
C ALA A 25 7.39 16.95 -6.51
N GLU A 26 6.86 15.77 -6.16
CA GLU A 26 6.81 15.28 -4.78
C GLU A 26 8.21 15.04 -4.19
N LEU A 27 9.14 14.49 -4.98
CA LEU A 27 10.52 14.29 -4.56
C LEU A 27 11.26 15.61 -4.36
N ALA A 28 11.03 16.62 -5.20
CA ALA A 28 11.58 17.96 -5.03
C ALA A 28 11.03 18.62 -3.76
N TRP A 29 9.76 18.41 -3.47
CA TRP A 29 9.15 18.84 -2.22
C TRP A 29 9.76 18.12 -0.99
N LEU A 30 9.93 16.81 -1.04
CA LEU A 30 10.61 16.04 0.00
C LEU A 30 12.04 16.55 0.24
N GLU A 31 12.79 16.83 -0.82
CA GLU A 31 14.15 17.38 -0.75
C GLU A 31 14.18 18.75 -0.05
N ALA A 32 13.24 19.64 -0.38
CA ALA A 32 13.09 20.94 0.28
C ALA A 32 12.72 20.80 1.77
N ILE A 33 11.85 19.84 2.11
CA ILE A 33 11.51 19.52 3.51
C ILE A 33 12.73 19.00 4.27
N ILE A 34 13.52 18.09 3.69
CA ILE A 34 14.73 17.54 4.32
C ILE A 34 15.75 18.66 4.56
N ASP A 35 16.02 19.48 3.55
CA ASP A 35 16.96 20.60 3.65
C ASP A 35 16.52 21.59 4.74
N THR A 36 15.25 22.00 4.74
CA THR A 36 14.66 22.87 5.78
C THR A 36 14.78 22.24 7.16
N ARG A 37 14.38 20.97 7.33
CA ARG A 37 14.43 20.27 8.62
C ARG A 37 15.87 20.20 9.16
N LEU A 38 16.84 19.87 8.32
CA LEU A 38 18.24 19.76 8.74
C LEU A 38 18.83 21.12 9.08
N LYS A 39 18.53 22.18 8.30
CA LYS A 39 18.98 23.54 8.62
C LYS A 39 18.42 24.02 9.95
N LEU A 40 17.13 23.81 10.19
CA LEU A 40 16.50 24.13 11.48
C LEU A 40 17.13 23.33 12.64
N TYR A 41 17.40 22.03 12.45
CA TYR A 41 18.02 21.17 13.46
C TYR A 41 19.45 21.61 13.80
N PHE A 42 20.27 21.92 12.78
CA PHE A 42 21.64 22.40 12.97
C PHE A 42 21.74 23.89 13.28
N GLN A 43 20.61 24.60 13.37
CA GLN A 43 20.54 26.04 13.62
C GLN A 43 21.35 26.85 12.60
N THR A 44 21.30 26.44 11.33
CA THR A 44 21.92 27.17 10.21
C THR A 44 20.88 28.00 9.46
N GLU A 45 21.35 28.87 8.56
CA GLU A 45 20.48 29.73 7.77
C GLU A 45 19.51 28.90 6.89
N SER A 46 18.22 29.12 7.10
CA SER A 46 17.11 28.47 6.40
C SER A 46 16.23 29.52 5.75
N GLU A 47 15.68 29.18 4.58
CA GLU A 47 14.69 30.02 3.89
C GLU A 47 13.35 30.05 4.65
N TYR A 48 13.03 28.96 5.34
CA TYR A 48 11.78 28.77 6.07
C TYR A 48 12.04 28.62 7.58
N GLU A 49 11.13 29.13 8.41
CA GLU A 49 11.19 28.97 9.88
C GLU A 49 10.59 27.64 10.33
N THR A 50 9.61 27.12 9.58
CA THR A 50 9.03 25.81 9.83
C THR A 50 8.87 24.99 8.54
N ILE A 51 8.78 23.67 8.67
CA ILE A 51 8.58 22.79 7.50
C ILE A 51 7.19 22.96 6.86
N GLU A 52 6.21 23.46 7.61
CA GLU A 52 4.83 23.66 7.14
C GLU A 52 4.72 24.79 6.11
N GLU A 53 5.70 25.69 6.05
CA GLU A 53 5.80 26.73 5.01
C GLU A 53 6.20 26.14 3.65
N VAL A 54 6.85 24.96 3.64
CA VAL A 54 7.21 24.25 2.42
C VAL A 54 5.99 23.48 1.91
N LEU A 55 5.20 24.14 1.06
CA LEU A 55 3.92 23.60 0.60
C LEU A 55 4.11 22.41 -0.37
N PRO A 56 3.31 21.33 -0.23
CA PRO A 56 3.32 20.23 -1.18
C PRO A 56 2.77 20.65 -2.54
N PRO A 57 3.13 19.95 -3.64
CA PRO A 57 2.58 20.25 -4.96
C PRO A 57 1.06 20.08 -4.98
N ASP A 58 0.35 20.88 -5.79
CA ASP A 58 -1.09 20.76 -5.94
C ASP A 58 -1.44 19.55 -6.84
N LEU A 59 -2.11 18.56 -6.25
CA LEU A 59 -2.56 17.34 -6.93
C LEU A 59 -4.08 17.29 -7.12
N SER A 60 -4.81 18.38 -6.88
CA SER A 60 -6.28 18.42 -6.94
C SER A 60 -6.84 17.98 -8.30
N ALA A 61 -6.14 18.29 -9.39
CA ALA A 61 -6.48 17.90 -10.76
C ALA A 61 -5.60 16.77 -11.34
N ASP A 62 -4.69 16.20 -10.56
CA ASP A 62 -3.68 15.25 -11.06
C ASP A 62 -4.28 13.87 -11.37
N ALA A 63 -4.21 13.47 -12.65
CA ALA A 63 -4.75 12.22 -13.16
C ALA A 63 -3.76 11.04 -13.13
N SER A 64 -2.51 11.26 -12.72
CA SER A 64 -1.50 10.22 -12.57
C SER A 64 -1.95 9.18 -11.53
N PRO A 65 -1.49 7.93 -11.64
CA PRO A 65 -1.66 6.92 -10.59
C PRO A 65 -1.34 7.44 -9.17
N TYR A 66 -0.24 8.19 -8.99
CA TYR A 66 0.12 8.81 -7.71
C TYR A 66 -0.94 9.83 -7.25
N GLY A 67 -1.30 10.80 -8.11
CA GLY A 67 -2.29 11.82 -7.80
C GLY A 67 -3.69 11.25 -7.51
N ARG A 68 -4.08 10.20 -8.24
CA ARG A 68 -5.34 9.47 -7.96
C ARG A 68 -5.33 8.79 -6.60
N LEU A 69 -4.22 8.19 -6.18
CA LEU A 69 -4.13 7.58 -4.84
C LEU A 69 -4.29 8.64 -3.75
N VAL A 70 -3.54 9.74 -3.85
CA VAL A 70 -3.60 10.87 -2.90
C VAL A 70 -5.02 11.41 -2.78
N ARG A 71 -5.72 11.62 -3.91
CA ARG A 71 -7.09 12.13 -3.93
C ARG A 71 -8.11 11.12 -3.41
N ALA A 72 -8.01 9.86 -3.80
CA ALA A 72 -8.95 8.82 -3.38
C ALA A 72 -8.94 8.61 -1.86
N GLN A 73 -7.77 8.79 -1.23
CA GLN A 73 -7.61 8.64 0.21
C GLN A 73 -7.65 9.96 1.00
N ALA A 74 -7.78 11.09 0.31
CA ALA A 74 -7.72 12.43 0.89
C ALA A 74 -6.51 12.63 1.81
N PHE A 75 -5.32 12.20 1.37
CA PHE A 75 -4.10 12.28 2.18
C PHE A 75 -3.73 13.71 2.54
N ALA A 76 -3.46 13.93 3.83
CA ALA A 76 -2.90 15.18 4.32
C ALA A 76 -1.44 15.33 3.87
N ALA A 77 -0.86 16.52 4.05
CA ALA A 77 0.55 16.77 3.74
C ALA A 77 1.48 15.79 4.51
N SER A 78 1.17 15.47 5.77
CA SER A 78 1.95 14.50 6.54
C SER A 78 1.94 13.10 5.93
N ASP A 79 0.77 12.59 5.51
CA ASP A 79 0.68 11.29 4.84
C ASP A 79 1.43 11.31 3.50
N ARG A 80 1.30 12.38 2.71
CA ARG A 80 2.03 12.53 1.44
C ARG A 80 3.55 12.52 1.66
N LEU A 81 4.05 13.20 2.70
CA LEU A 81 5.47 13.23 3.04
C LEU A 81 5.98 11.82 3.37
N VAL A 82 5.24 11.06 4.17
CA VAL A 82 5.59 9.69 4.57
C VAL A 82 5.54 8.75 3.35
N LEU A 83 4.56 8.93 2.46
CA LEU A 83 4.43 8.16 1.22
C LEU A 83 5.60 8.41 0.26
N ILE A 84 5.97 9.67 -0.01
CA ILE A 84 7.08 9.99 -0.90
C ILE A 84 8.44 9.61 -0.29
N LEU A 85 8.59 9.73 1.03
CA LEU A 85 9.76 9.26 1.77
C LEU A 85 9.99 7.76 1.57
N ALA A 86 8.93 6.96 1.70
CA ALA A 86 9.00 5.51 1.48
C ALA A 86 9.23 5.13 0.00
N LEU A 87 8.82 5.98 -0.95
CA LEU A 87 9.06 5.76 -2.38
C LEU A 87 10.48 6.13 -2.81
N ALA A 88 11.10 7.12 -2.16
CA ALA A 88 12.41 7.66 -2.56
C ALA A 88 13.51 6.60 -2.78
N PRO A 89 13.69 5.56 -1.92
CA PRO A 89 14.69 4.51 -2.16
C PRO A 89 14.52 3.75 -3.48
N HIS A 90 13.29 3.69 -4.02
CA HIS A 90 13.00 2.95 -5.24
C HIS A 90 13.25 3.75 -6.52
N VAL A 91 13.22 5.08 -6.45
CA VAL A 91 13.23 5.96 -7.66
C VAL A 91 14.35 7.00 -7.66
N ARG A 92 14.77 7.50 -6.50
CA ARG A 92 15.83 8.51 -6.35
C ARG A 92 16.56 8.29 -5.01
N PRO A 93 17.25 7.14 -4.81
CA PRO A 93 17.79 6.75 -3.50
C PRO A 93 18.83 7.74 -2.95
N GLN A 94 19.62 8.38 -3.82
CA GLN A 94 20.61 9.37 -3.42
C GLN A 94 20.01 10.62 -2.74
N LEU A 95 18.69 10.85 -2.88
CA LEU A 95 17.97 11.91 -2.16
C LEU A 95 18.13 11.74 -0.64
N LEU A 96 18.21 10.52 -0.14
CA LEU A 96 18.27 10.26 1.31
C LEU A 96 19.70 10.24 1.87
N ASP A 97 20.72 10.50 1.04
CA ASP A 97 22.12 10.51 1.50
C ASP A 97 22.40 11.63 2.52
N TYR A 98 21.55 12.65 2.59
CA TYR A 98 21.55 13.69 3.63
C TYR A 98 21.58 13.11 5.05
N PHE A 99 21.01 11.94 5.27
CA PHE A 99 20.95 11.30 6.58
C PHE A 99 22.20 10.50 6.95
N PHE A 100 23.17 10.35 6.04
CA PHE A 100 24.48 9.76 6.36
C PHE A 100 25.45 10.75 7.02
N VAL A 101 25.04 12.00 7.25
CA VAL A 101 25.85 12.98 7.97
C VAL A 101 26.21 12.42 9.36
N ARG A 102 27.51 12.46 9.67
CA ARG A 102 28.04 11.97 10.94
C ARG A 102 28.16 13.11 11.93
N ASN A 103 27.80 12.82 13.18
CA ASN A 103 28.14 13.65 14.31
C ASN A 103 29.64 13.48 14.61
N THR A 104 30.42 14.53 14.34
CA THR A 104 31.89 14.52 14.51
C THR A 104 32.33 14.44 15.97
N ALA A 105 31.48 14.82 16.93
CA ALA A 105 31.80 14.75 18.35
C ALA A 105 31.79 13.31 18.90
N TYR A 106 30.95 12.45 18.32
CA TYR A 106 30.73 11.07 18.80
C TYR A 106 31.10 9.98 17.77
N ASP A 107 31.61 10.37 16.60
CA ASP A 107 31.94 9.49 15.47
C ASP A 107 30.80 8.52 15.08
N ARG A 108 29.55 8.97 15.13
CA ARG A 108 28.37 8.17 14.75
C ARG A 108 27.32 9.01 14.01
N GLY A 109 26.37 8.35 13.37
CA GLY A 109 25.18 9.03 12.84
C GLY A 109 24.30 9.59 13.96
N PHE A 110 23.47 10.59 13.62
CA PHE A 110 22.42 11.09 14.50
C PHE A 110 21.35 10.01 14.66
N THR A 111 20.98 9.73 15.91
CA THR A 111 20.05 8.62 16.21
C THR A 111 18.62 9.01 15.82
N GLU A 112 18.33 10.30 15.98
CA GLU A 112 17.08 10.97 15.68
C GLU A 112 16.72 10.90 14.20
N PHE A 113 17.71 10.78 13.30
CA PHE A 113 17.45 10.64 11.86
C PHE A 113 16.88 9.26 11.52
N GLY A 114 17.05 8.27 12.40
CA GLY A 114 16.68 6.89 12.16
C GLY A 114 17.40 6.29 10.95
N GLY A 115 16.69 5.42 10.24
CA GLY A 115 17.17 4.81 9.02
C GLY A 115 18.03 3.57 9.20
N VAL A 116 18.04 2.75 8.16
CA VAL A 116 18.87 1.55 8.06
C VAL A 116 19.68 1.62 6.77
N LYS A 117 20.97 1.28 6.83
CA LYS A 117 21.78 1.14 5.62
C LYS A 117 21.43 -0.16 4.91
N GLY A 118 20.96 -0.05 3.66
CA GLY A 118 20.59 -1.23 2.88
C GLY A 118 21.78 -2.14 2.58
N LYS A 119 21.64 -3.44 2.83
CA LYS A 119 22.74 -4.43 2.66
C LYS A 119 23.18 -4.58 1.21
N ASN A 120 22.22 -4.73 0.29
CA ASN A 120 22.47 -4.86 -1.16
C ASN A 120 22.26 -3.53 -1.90
N HIS A 121 21.38 -2.68 -1.38
CA HIS A 121 21.06 -1.37 -1.95
C HIS A 121 22.19 -0.34 -1.74
N GLY A 122 22.92 -0.43 -0.62
CA GLY A 122 24.01 0.50 -0.28
C GLY A 122 23.57 1.88 0.22
N GLY A 123 22.39 2.36 -0.18
CA GLY A 123 21.81 3.63 0.26
C GLY A 123 20.97 3.55 1.55
N PHE A 124 20.41 4.69 1.95
CA PHE A 124 19.62 4.87 3.16
C PHE A 124 18.17 4.36 2.96
N LEU A 125 17.71 3.49 3.86
CA LEU A 125 16.32 3.07 3.95
C LEU A 125 15.67 3.84 5.12
N PRO A 126 14.68 4.69 4.88
CA PRO A 126 14.06 5.46 5.94
C PRO A 126 13.28 4.54 6.89
N THR A 127 13.14 4.94 8.15
CA THR A 127 12.36 4.22 9.16
C THR A 127 11.19 5.08 9.64
N GLY A 128 10.35 4.55 10.54
CA GLY A 128 9.34 5.35 11.22
C GLY A 128 9.95 6.53 11.99
N GLU A 129 11.16 6.35 12.51
CA GLU A 129 11.93 7.39 13.19
C GLU A 129 12.35 8.51 12.21
N THR A 130 12.79 8.16 11.00
CA THR A 130 13.07 9.15 9.94
C THR A 130 11.84 10.00 9.60
N ALA A 131 10.67 9.35 9.49
CA ALA A 131 9.41 10.06 9.25
C ALA A 131 9.04 11.01 10.39
N LEU A 132 9.18 10.57 11.66
CA LEU A 132 8.95 11.42 12.82
C LEU A 132 9.91 12.60 12.89
N PHE A 133 11.20 12.38 12.61
CA PHE A 133 12.18 13.45 12.56
C PHE A 133 11.81 14.52 11.54
N LEU A 134 11.41 14.10 10.33
CA LEU A 134 10.98 15.05 9.31
C LEU A 134 9.74 15.84 9.73
N LEU A 135 8.74 15.20 10.32
CA LEU A 135 7.48 15.86 10.69
C LEU A 135 7.57 16.69 11.98
N ALA A 136 8.31 16.24 12.98
CA ALA A 136 8.29 16.81 14.33
C ALA A 136 9.63 17.39 14.79
N GLY A 137 10.75 17.02 14.17
CA GLY A 137 12.08 17.38 14.67
C GLY A 137 12.25 16.95 16.13
N ASP A 138 12.64 17.91 16.97
CA ASP A 138 12.89 17.71 18.40
C ASP A 138 11.68 18.05 19.31
N ASP A 139 10.54 18.45 18.73
CA ASP A 139 9.32 18.74 19.50
C ASP A 139 8.72 17.43 20.04
N LEU A 140 9.03 17.11 21.30
CA LEU A 140 8.60 15.89 21.96
C LEU A 140 7.07 15.72 21.98
N ALA A 141 6.31 16.80 22.15
CA ALA A 141 4.85 16.73 22.18
C ALA A 141 4.30 16.35 20.81
N ARG A 142 4.81 16.98 19.74
CA ARG A 142 4.47 16.61 18.36
C ARG A 142 4.88 15.18 18.03
N ARG A 143 6.07 14.75 18.45
CA ARG A 143 6.56 13.38 18.23
C ARG A 143 5.61 12.33 18.82
N ILE A 144 5.19 12.49 20.07
CA ILE A 144 4.27 11.56 20.73
C ILE A 144 2.92 11.55 20.02
N ALA A 145 2.37 12.71 19.67
CA ALA A 145 1.09 12.80 18.95
C ALA A 145 1.14 12.11 17.58
N LEU A 146 2.21 12.35 16.81
CA LEU A 146 2.39 11.78 15.48
C LEU A 146 2.72 10.29 15.52
N GLN A 147 3.40 9.80 16.56
CA GLN A 147 3.66 8.37 16.72
C GLN A 147 2.36 7.58 16.78
N THR A 148 1.39 8.02 17.61
CA THR A 148 0.08 7.37 17.69
C THR A 148 -0.67 7.45 16.36
N HIS A 149 -0.66 8.63 15.72
CA HIS A 149 -1.33 8.82 14.43
C HIS A 149 -0.74 7.94 13.32
N LEU A 150 0.59 7.92 13.17
CA LEU A 150 1.27 7.10 12.15
C LEU A 150 1.00 5.62 12.35
N LEU A 151 1.13 5.11 13.58
CA LEU A 151 1.01 3.68 13.84
C LEU A 151 -0.43 3.15 13.78
N HIS A 152 -1.43 3.97 14.12
CA HIS A 152 -2.79 3.48 14.32
C HIS A 152 -3.86 4.16 13.45
N GLU A 153 -3.67 5.41 13.06
CA GLU A 153 -4.72 6.21 12.43
C GLU A 153 -4.47 6.47 10.93
N SER A 154 -3.20 6.53 10.51
CA SER A 154 -2.87 6.82 9.12
C SER A 154 -3.44 5.75 8.19
N ALA A 155 -4.11 6.23 7.14
CA ALA A 155 -4.65 5.38 6.09
C ALA A 155 -3.53 4.59 5.36
N LEU A 156 -2.29 5.10 5.37
CA LEU A 156 -1.14 4.41 4.77
C LEU A 156 -0.90 3.02 5.37
N PHE A 157 -0.98 2.90 6.70
CA PHE A 157 -0.77 1.64 7.39
C PHE A 157 -2.04 0.81 7.47
N ARG A 158 -3.18 1.43 7.77
CA ARG A 158 -4.49 0.73 7.80
C ARG A 158 -4.83 0.10 6.46
N GLN A 159 -4.42 0.73 5.36
CA GLN A 159 -4.66 0.23 4.01
C GLN A 159 -3.56 -0.66 3.45
N ASN A 160 -2.54 -0.97 4.27
CA ASN A 160 -1.41 -1.79 3.86
C ASN A 160 -0.68 -1.21 2.61
N ILE A 161 -0.66 0.13 2.50
CA ILE A 161 0.12 0.87 1.49
C ILE A 161 1.57 0.88 1.95
N LEU A 162 1.79 1.23 3.22
CA LEU A 162 3.06 1.19 3.90
C LEU A 162 3.07 0.12 4.99
N ARG A 163 4.26 -0.38 5.29
CA ARG A 163 4.55 -1.27 6.41
C ARG A 163 5.79 -0.75 7.12
N LEU A 164 5.81 -0.90 8.44
CA LEU A 164 7.07 -0.92 9.17
C LEU A 164 7.51 -2.38 9.21
N GLU A 165 8.66 -2.66 8.59
CA GLU A 165 9.27 -3.98 8.72
C GLU A 165 9.58 -4.25 10.19
N VAL A 166 9.41 -5.51 10.61
CA VAL A 166 9.54 -5.88 12.02
C VAL A 166 10.97 -5.62 12.46
N ALA A 167 11.16 -4.59 13.28
CA ALA A 167 12.38 -4.39 14.05
C ALA A 167 12.56 -5.55 15.03
N ASP A 168 13.78 -5.81 15.47
CA ASP A 168 14.02 -6.75 16.58
C ASP A 168 13.06 -6.38 17.74
N PRO A 169 12.39 -7.34 18.41
CA PRO A 169 11.50 -7.03 19.54
C PRO A 169 12.16 -6.22 20.67
N GLN A 170 13.50 -6.18 20.72
CA GLN A 170 14.27 -5.37 21.67
C GLN A 170 14.53 -3.94 21.18
N GLU A 171 14.19 -3.61 19.93
CA GLU A 171 14.33 -2.29 19.35
C GLU A 171 13.04 -1.45 19.48
N PRO A 172 13.16 -0.11 19.47
CA PRO A 172 11.98 0.75 19.41
C PRO A 172 11.11 0.45 18.19
N ALA A 173 9.78 0.53 18.35
CA ALA A 173 8.80 0.15 17.33
C ALA A 173 8.96 0.85 15.97
N LEU A 174 9.56 2.04 15.95
CA LEU A 174 9.77 2.85 14.74
C LEU A 174 11.15 2.68 14.10
N SER A 175 11.98 1.79 14.64
CA SER A 175 13.34 1.51 14.11
C SER A 175 13.32 0.66 12.85
N GLY A 176 12.21 0.00 12.58
CA GLY A 176 12.01 -0.82 11.38
C GLY A 176 11.97 0.04 10.10
N PRO A 177 12.54 -0.44 8.98
CA PRO A 177 12.39 0.20 7.68
C PRO A 177 10.94 0.49 7.34
N LEU A 178 10.68 1.71 6.90
CA LEU A 178 9.40 2.15 6.35
C LEU A 178 9.38 1.78 4.87
N ALA A 179 8.58 0.78 4.52
CA ALA A 179 8.55 0.20 3.18
C ALA A 179 7.17 0.32 2.53
N LEU A 180 7.15 0.68 1.24
CA LEU A 180 5.99 0.50 0.39
C LEU A 180 5.77 -0.98 0.11
N THR A 181 4.51 -1.40 0.07
CA THR A 181 4.23 -2.77 -0.37
C THR A 181 4.49 -2.92 -1.87
N PRO A 182 4.93 -4.11 -2.35
CA PRO A 182 5.38 -4.28 -3.73
C PRO A 182 4.38 -3.82 -4.79
N ASP A 183 3.08 -4.06 -4.56
CA ASP A 183 2.04 -3.67 -5.52
C ASP A 183 1.85 -2.14 -5.58
N TYR A 184 2.07 -1.42 -4.48
CA TYR A 184 2.07 0.04 -4.50
C TYR A 184 3.37 0.60 -5.07
N VAL A 185 4.52 -0.06 -4.92
CA VAL A 185 5.74 0.31 -5.67
C VAL A 185 5.47 0.20 -7.18
N ALA A 186 4.90 -0.90 -7.64
CA ALA A 186 4.55 -1.09 -9.05
C ALA A 186 3.51 -0.04 -9.52
N TYR A 187 2.40 0.11 -8.80
CA TYR A 187 1.35 1.06 -9.17
C TYR A 187 1.84 2.52 -9.20
N LEU A 188 2.65 2.95 -8.24
CA LEU A 188 3.16 4.31 -8.19
C LEU A 188 4.26 4.56 -9.23
N THR A 189 5.06 3.55 -9.61
CA THR A 189 6.13 3.73 -10.60
C THR A 189 5.63 3.52 -12.03
N THR A 190 5.02 2.37 -12.32
CA THR A 190 4.62 1.98 -13.68
C THR A 190 3.16 2.30 -14.00
N GLY A 191 2.34 2.54 -12.98
CA GLY A 191 0.88 2.67 -13.14
C GLY A 191 0.15 1.33 -13.23
N GLU A 192 0.87 0.21 -13.22
CA GLU A 192 0.27 -1.12 -13.26
C GLU A 192 -0.22 -1.54 -11.87
N GLN A 193 -1.51 -1.83 -11.74
CA GLN A 193 -2.02 -2.55 -10.58
C GLN A 193 -1.65 -4.03 -10.75
N SER A 194 -0.55 -4.43 -10.11
CA SER A 194 -0.16 -5.83 -10.01
C SER A 194 -1.22 -6.60 -9.23
N LYS A 195 -1.85 -7.56 -9.90
CA LYS A 195 -2.68 -8.58 -9.27
C LYS A 195 -1.72 -9.67 -8.81
N PRO A 196 -1.50 -9.88 -7.50
CA PRO A 196 -0.53 -10.86 -7.06
C PRO A 196 -0.90 -12.23 -7.61
N ASN A 197 0.10 -12.89 -8.17
CA ASN A 197 0.02 -14.28 -8.55
C ASN A 197 0.42 -15.15 -7.35
N PHE A 198 0.07 -16.43 -7.41
CA PHE A 198 0.40 -17.41 -6.40
C PHE A 198 1.90 -17.38 -6.05
N SER A 199 2.21 -17.32 -4.76
CA SER A 199 3.59 -17.42 -4.23
C SER A 199 3.59 -18.07 -2.84
N PRO A 200 4.76 -18.51 -2.32
CA PRO A 200 4.85 -19.00 -0.94
C PRO A 200 4.39 -17.98 0.11
N ASP A 201 4.53 -16.67 -0.19
CA ASP A 201 4.09 -15.59 0.68
C ASP A 201 2.63 -15.18 0.45
N PHE A 202 2.02 -15.62 -0.64
CA PHE A 202 0.63 -15.41 -0.99
C PHE A 202 0.02 -16.68 -1.64
N PRO A 203 -0.47 -17.64 -0.82
CA PRO A 203 -0.97 -18.93 -1.30
C PRO A 203 -2.38 -18.82 -1.90
N ALA A 204 -2.64 -17.79 -2.70
CA ALA A 204 -3.90 -17.59 -3.39
C ALA A 204 -3.68 -17.40 -4.89
N SER A 205 -4.63 -17.90 -5.68
CA SER A 205 -4.59 -17.87 -7.14
C SER A 205 -5.81 -17.15 -7.68
N LEU A 206 -5.61 -16.28 -8.68
CA LEU A 206 -6.70 -15.55 -9.32
C LEU A 206 -7.58 -16.54 -10.11
N VAL A 207 -8.86 -16.57 -9.77
CA VAL A 207 -9.88 -17.33 -10.50
C VAL A 207 -10.32 -16.50 -11.69
N ARG A 208 -10.18 -17.07 -12.89
CA ARG A 208 -10.70 -16.50 -14.14
C ARG A 208 -11.81 -17.39 -14.66
N THR A 209 -12.86 -16.78 -15.20
CA THR A 209 -13.92 -17.48 -15.92
C THR A 209 -14.18 -16.77 -17.24
N THR A 210 -14.46 -17.55 -18.29
CA THR A 210 -14.96 -17.06 -19.58
C THR A 210 -16.45 -17.39 -19.78
N MET A 211 -17.08 -18.02 -18.78
CA MET A 211 -18.46 -18.47 -18.81
C MET A 211 -19.41 -17.34 -18.39
N ALA A 212 -20.67 -17.43 -18.78
CA ALA A 212 -21.74 -16.50 -18.45
C ALA A 212 -22.73 -17.10 -17.44
N TRP A 213 -23.66 -16.27 -16.94
CA TRP A 213 -24.72 -16.73 -16.03
C TRP A 213 -25.60 -17.83 -16.62
N ASP A 214 -25.80 -17.82 -17.94
CA ASP A 214 -26.58 -18.83 -18.65
C ASP A 214 -25.92 -20.23 -18.62
N ASP A 215 -24.61 -20.29 -18.37
CA ASP A 215 -23.88 -21.56 -18.22
C ASP A 215 -24.04 -22.15 -16.80
N LEU A 216 -24.56 -21.38 -15.84
CA LEU A 216 -24.82 -21.83 -14.47
C LEU A 216 -26.24 -22.39 -14.34
N VAL A 217 -26.36 -23.71 -14.38
CA VAL A 217 -27.63 -24.41 -14.19
C VAL A 217 -27.85 -24.69 -12.70
N VAL A 218 -28.73 -23.93 -12.07
CA VAL A 218 -29.18 -24.09 -10.67
C VAL A 218 -30.69 -23.88 -10.58
N ASP A 219 -31.31 -24.34 -9.49
CA ASP A 219 -32.72 -24.05 -9.26
C ASP A 219 -32.95 -22.56 -8.91
N TYR A 220 -34.22 -22.15 -8.98
CA TYR A 220 -34.63 -20.78 -8.74
C TYR A 220 -34.28 -20.27 -7.34
N GLN A 221 -34.35 -21.14 -6.32
CA GLN A 221 -34.07 -20.74 -4.95
C GLN A 221 -32.58 -20.43 -4.78
N ILE A 222 -31.70 -21.31 -5.29
CA ILE A 222 -30.25 -21.09 -5.29
C ILE A 222 -29.89 -19.83 -6.10
N MET A 223 -30.52 -19.63 -7.26
CA MET A 223 -30.29 -18.41 -8.05
C MET A 223 -30.68 -17.15 -7.29
N SER A 224 -31.81 -17.17 -6.57
CA SER A 224 -32.24 -16.05 -5.72
C SER A 224 -31.19 -15.73 -4.65
N GLU A 225 -30.68 -16.75 -3.95
CA GLU A 225 -29.62 -16.58 -2.94
C GLU A 225 -28.34 -16.00 -3.55
N ILE A 226 -27.94 -16.45 -4.76
CA ILE A 226 -26.77 -15.91 -5.46
C ILE A 226 -26.96 -14.42 -5.82
N LEU A 227 -28.16 -14.04 -6.26
CA LEU A 227 -28.48 -12.64 -6.58
C LEU A 227 -28.45 -11.76 -5.33
N GLU A 228 -28.83 -12.29 -4.16
CA GLU A 228 -28.67 -11.57 -2.88
C GLU A 228 -27.19 -11.32 -2.56
N ILE A 229 -26.31 -12.31 -2.78
CA ILE A 229 -24.86 -12.13 -2.63
C ILE A 229 -24.37 -11.02 -3.56
N LYS A 230 -24.77 -11.06 -4.84
CA LYS A 230 -24.40 -10.06 -5.84
C LYS A 230 -24.87 -8.66 -5.44
N ALA A 231 -26.12 -8.53 -5.03
CA ALA A 231 -26.67 -7.25 -4.59
C ALA A 231 -25.91 -6.68 -3.39
N TRP A 232 -25.49 -7.53 -2.45
CA TRP A 232 -24.65 -7.11 -1.34
C TRP A 232 -23.27 -6.62 -1.79
N ILE A 233 -22.64 -7.30 -2.75
CA ILE A 233 -21.35 -6.88 -3.29
C ILE A 233 -21.45 -5.50 -3.96
N GLU A 234 -22.52 -5.26 -4.72
CA GLU A 234 -22.74 -4.02 -5.48
C GLU A 234 -23.17 -2.84 -4.61
N HIS A 235 -23.97 -3.09 -3.56
CA HIS A 235 -24.65 -2.03 -2.80
C HIS A 235 -24.31 -2.01 -1.31
N GLY A 236 -23.44 -2.91 -0.82
CA GLY A 236 -23.10 -3.05 0.59
C GLY A 236 -22.61 -1.75 1.24
N ASP A 237 -21.80 -0.96 0.53
CA ASP A 237 -21.30 0.34 1.04
C ASP A 237 -22.45 1.34 1.27
N THR A 238 -23.47 1.32 0.40
CA THR A 238 -24.66 2.18 0.55
C THR A 238 -25.50 1.74 1.74
N ILE A 239 -25.69 0.42 1.90
CA ILE A 239 -26.45 -0.16 3.00
C ILE A 239 -25.76 0.13 4.36
N LEU A 240 -24.43 0.01 4.42
CA LEU A 240 -23.65 0.28 5.63
C LEU A 240 -23.46 1.77 5.93
N GLY A 241 -23.64 2.64 4.92
CA GLY A 241 -23.66 4.09 5.07
C GLY A 241 -24.92 4.64 5.74
N ASP A 242 -26.02 3.87 5.71
CA ASP A 242 -27.28 4.23 6.38
C ASP A 242 -27.20 3.93 7.89
N ALA A 243 -27.33 4.97 8.71
CA ALA A 243 -27.21 4.89 10.17
C ALA A 243 -28.30 4.01 10.85
N HIS A 244 -29.45 3.83 10.20
CA HIS A 244 -30.53 2.96 10.67
C HIS A 244 -30.23 1.49 10.34
N LEU A 245 -29.80 1.20 9.10
CA LEU A 245 -29.53 -0.17 8.65
C LEU A 245 -28.23 -0.75 9.24
N LYS A 246 -27.21 0.10 9.46
CA LYS A 246 -25.93 -0.31 10.06
C LYS A 246 -26.07 -0.96 11.44
N LYS A 247 -27.14 -0.67 12.18
CA LYS A 247 -27.40 -1.28 13.51
C LYS A 247 -27.82 -2.75 13.42
N TYR A 248 -28.33 -3.18 12.27
CA TYR A 248 -28.90 -4.51 12.07
C TYR A 248 -28.00 -5.42 11.22
N LEU A 249 -26.99 -4.85 10.56
CA LEU A 249 -26.16 -5.56 9.58
C LEU A 249 -24.69 -5.47 9.96
N LYS A 250 -24.00 -6.61 9.91
CA LYS A 250 -22.54 -6.66 10.14
C LYS A 250 -21.80 -6.36 8.82
N PRO A 251 -20.63 -5.68 8.88
CA PRO A 251 -19.80 -5.50 7.70
C PRO A 251 -19.33 -6.84 7.13
N GLY A 252 -19.29 -6.91 5.80
CA GLY A 252 -18.84 -8.10 5.05
C GLY A 252 -19.94 -9.14 4.86
N TYR A 253 -19.79 -9.94 3.80
CA TYR A 253 -20.69 -11.03 3.46
C TYR A 253 -19.89 -12.32 3.39
N ARG A 254 -20.45 -13.41 3.95
CA ARG A 254 -19.81 -14.73 3.95
C ARG A 254 -20.81 -15.72 3.39
N ALA A 255 -20.44 -16.38 2.31
CA ALA A 255 -21.25 -17.41 1.67
C ALA A 255 -20.52 -18.76 1.73
N LEU A 256 -21.28 -19.84 1.92
CA LEU A 256 -20.76 -21.20 1.85
C LEU A 256 -21.46 -21.95 0.71
N PHE A 257 -20.73 -22.17 -0.38
CA PHE A 257 -21.21 -23.02 -1.46
C PHE A 257 -20.88 -24.48 -1.13
N TYR A 258 -21.90 -25.31 -0.90
CA TYR A 258 -21.73 -26.73 -0.59
C TYR A 258 -22.44 -27.62 -1.63
N GLY A 259 -21.97 -28.86 -1.77
CA GLY A 259 -22.53 -29.85 -2.70
C GLY A 259 -21.47 -30.72 -3.36
N PRO A 260 -21.87 -31.79 -4.08
CA PRO A 260 -20.96 -32.71 -4.78
C PRO A 260 -19.94 -32.00 -5.69
N PRO A 261 -18.75 -32.59 -5.95
CA PRO A 261 -17.81 -32.01 -6.91
C PRO A 261 -18.48 -31.83 -8.29
N GLY A 262 -18.18 -30.72 -8.97
CA GLY A 262 -18.76 -30.42 -10.30
C GLY A 262 -20.08 -29.65 -10.29
N THR A 263 -20.69 -29.34 -9.15
CA THR A 263 -21.97 -28.58 -9.07
C THR A 263 -21.82 -27.07 -9.23
N GLY A 264 -20.86 -26.59 -10.02
CA GLY A 264 -20.73 -25.17 -10.33
C GLY A 264 -20.22 -24.24 -9.23
N LYS A 265 -19.90 -24.72 -8.01
CA LYS A 265 -19.45 -23.85 -6.89
C LYS A 265 -18.36 -22.84 -7.24
N SER A 266 -17.26 -23.31 -7.85
CA SER A 266 -16.15 -22.43 -8.26
C SER A 266 -16.53 -21.53 -9.44
N LEU A 267 -17.42 -22.02 -10.32
CA LEU A 267 -17.97 -21.23 -11.42
C LEU A 267 -18.83 -20.08 -10.87
N THR A 268 -19.71 -20.33 -9.90
CA THR A 268 -20.53 -19.30 -9.25
C THR A 268 -19.67 -18.20 -8.65
N ALA A 269 -18.60 -18.55 -7.92
CA ALA A 269 -17.68 -17.56 -7.37
C ALA A 269 -17.01 -16.72 -8.47
N GLY A 270 -16.55 -17.36 -9.56
CA GLY A 270 -15.99 -16.68 -10.73
C GLY A 270 -16.98 -15.75 -11.44
N LEU A 271 -18.23 -16.18 -11.59
CA LEU A 271 -19.31 -15.39 -12.21
C LEU A 271 -19.68 -14.17 -11.35
N LEU A 272 -19.71 -14.33 -10.03
CA LEU A 272 -19.89 -13.21 -9.10
C LEU A 272 -18.79 -12.16 -9.31
N GLY A 273 -17.53 -12.56 -9.30
CA GLY A 273 -16.42 -11.64 -9.57
C GLY A 273 -16.50 -10.97 -10.95
N TYR A 274 -16.72 -11.76 -12.00
CA TYR A 274 -16.85 -11.24 -13.37
C TYR A 274 -17.99 -10.22 -13.49
N SER A 275 -19.18 -10.54 -12.97
CA SER A 275 -20.36 -9.66 -13.07
C SER A 275 -20.27 -8.40 -12.20
N THR A 276 -19.44 -8.41 -11.15
CA THR A 276 -19.25 -7.26 -10.24
C THR A 276 -17.95 -6.50 -10.50
N GLY A 277 -17.12 -6.96 -11.45
CA GLY A 277 -15.81 -6.37 -11.73
C GLY A 277 -14.76 -6.60 -10.63
N LEU A 278 -14.98 -7.55 -9.72
CA LEU A 278 -14.07 -7.84 -8.62
C LEU A 278 -13.17 -9.03 -8.92
N ASP A 279 -11.94 -8.98 -8.42
CA ASP A 279 -11.03 -10.11 -8.47
C ASP A 279 -11.44 -11.20 -7.47
N VAL A 280 -11.37 -12.46 -7.91
CA VAL A 280 -11.69 -13.63 -7.09
C VAL A 280 -10.41 -14.42 -6.86
N TYR A 281 -10.06 -14.64 -5.60
CA TYR A 281 -8.83 -15.31 -5.21
C TYR A 281 -9.15 -16.62 -4.49
N LYS A 282 -8.75 -17.74 -5.08
CA LYS A 282 -8.85 -19.05 -4.44
C LYS A 282 -7.63 -19.29 -3.57
N ILE A 283 -7.83 -19.43 -2.26
CA ILE A 283 -6.79 -19.74 -1.28
C ILE A 283 -6.50 -21.25 -1.28
N ASP A 284 -5.23 -21.63 -1.38
CA ASP A 284 -4.77 -23.00 -1.16
C ASP A 284 -4.49 -23.24 0.32
N LEU A 285 -5.47 -23.84 1.01
CA LEU A 285 -5.38 -24.13 2.44
C LEU A 285 -4.24 -25.10 2.78
N SER A 286 -3.78 -25.94 1.85
CA SER A 286 -2.69 -26.89 2.11
C SER A 286 -1.35 -26.20 2.41
N MET A 287 -1.16 -25.00 1.87
CA MET A 287 0.01 -24.15 2.08
C MET A 287 -0.13 -23.23 3.31
N VAL A 288 -1.37 -22.98 3.75
CA VAL A 288 -1.64 -22.17 4.94
C VAL A 288 -1.42 -22.99 6.21
N VAL A 289 -1.77 -24.28 6.19
CA VAL A 289 -1.67 -25.17 7.36
C VAL A 289 -0.21 -25.56 7.63
N SER A 290 0.31 -25.11 8.77
CA SER A 290 1.63 -25.48 9.28
C SER A 290 1.51 -26.47 10.44
N LYS A 291 2.55 -27.31 10.60
CA LYS A 291 2.71 -28.18 11.78
C LYS A 291 3.14 -27.40 13.03
N TYR A 292 3.57 -26.16 12.87
CA TYR A 292 4.00 -25.29 13.96
C TYR A 292 2.82 -24.42 14.45
N ILE A 293 2.61 -24.42 15.77
CA ILE A 293 1.53 -23.68 16.42
C ILE A 293 1.69 -22.18 16.14
N GLY A 294 0.63 -21.51 15.68
CA GLY A 294 0.61 -20.07 15.42
C GLY A 294 1.04 -19.65 14.01
N GLU A 295 1.74 -20.50 13.27
CA GLU A 295 2.15 -20.18 11.88
C GLU A 295 0.97 -20.20 10.92
N THR A 296 0.02 -21.12 11.11
CA THR A 296 -1.19 -21.20 10.28
C THR A 296 -2.00 -19.92 10.38
N GLU A 297 -2.20 -19.42 11.60
CA GLU A 297 -2.91 -18.17 11.89
C GLU A 297 -2.16 -16.97 11.30
N LYS A 298 -0.83 -16.93 11.40
CA LYS A 298 -0.01 -15.89 10.80
C LYS A 298 -0.09 -15.89 9.26
N ASN A 299 -0.09 -17.07 8.64
CA ASN A 299 -0.20 -17.21 7.19
C ASN A 299 -1.57 -16.76 6.69
N LEU A 300 -2.63 -17.17 7.39
CA LEU A 300 -3.99 -16.77 7.06
C LEU A 300 -4.22 -15.27 7.28
N GLY A 301 -3.69 -14.72 8.37
CA GLY A 301 -3.70 -13.28 8.66
C GLY A 301 -3.09 -12.47 7.52
N ARG A 302 -1.92 -12.88 7.02
CA ARG A 302 -1.27 -12.22 5.87
C ARG A 302 -2.13 -12.18 4.62
N VAL A 303 -2.85 -13.26 4.31
CA VAL A 303 -3.76 -13.30 3.14
C VAL A 303 -4.90 -12.30 3.30
N PHE A 304 -5.53 -12.25 4.49
CA PHE A 304 -6.58 -11.29 4.78
C PHE A 304 -6.08 -9.84 4.79
N ASP A 305 -4.90 -9.58 5.36
CA ASP A 305 -4.28 -8.24 5.39
C ASP A 305 -3.95 -7.72 3.98
N MET A 306 -3.62 -8.61 3.05
CA MET A 306 -3.43 -8.25 1.64
C MET A 306 -4.76 -7.95 0.94
N ALA A 307 -5.81 -8.71 1.26
CA ALA A 307 -7.13 -8.57 0.62
C ALA A 307 -7.97 -7.40 1.17
N GLN A 308 -7.74 -6.98 2.42
CA GLN A 308 -8.56 -6.01 3.16
C GLN A 308 -8.88 -4.73 2.38
N ASN A 309 -7.93 -4.26 1.56
CA ASN A 309 -8.03 -2.97 0.87
C ASN A 309 -8.19 -3.09 -0.65
N ARG A 310 -8.42 -4.31 -1.15
CA ARG A 310 -8.43 -4.59 -2.60
C ARG A 310 -9.80 -5.00 -3.14
N ARG A 311 -10.83 -4.97 -2.29
CA ARG A 311 -12.21 -5.41 -2.63
C ARG A 311 -12.23 -6.76 -3.36
N TRP A 312 -11.45 -7.73 -2.88
CA TRP A 312 -11.42 -9.07 -3.46
C TRP A 312 -12.51 -9.97 -2.89
N ILE A 313 -12.94 -10.92 -3.70
CA ILE A 313 -13.68 -12.10 -3.25
C ILE A 313 -12.65 -13.19 -2.91
N LEU A 314 -12.68 -13.71 -1.69
CA LEU A 314 -11.80 -14.80 -1.22
C LEU A 314 -12.56 -16.13 -1.11
#